data_AF-A0A2K4L4T4-F1
#
_entry.id   AF-A0A2K4L4T4-F1
#
_cell.length_a   1.000
_cell.length_b   1.000
_cell.length_c   1.000
_cell.angle_alpha   90.00
_cell.angle_beta   90.00
_cell.angle_gamma   90.00
#
_symmetry.space_group_name_H-M   'P 1'
#
loop_
_entity.id
_entity.type
_entity.pdbx_description
1 polymer ?
#
loop_
_entity_poly.entity_id
_entity_poly.type
_entity_poly.pdbx_seq_one_letter_code
_entity_poly.pdbx_strand_id
1 'polypeptide(L)' 'MIIEITQKQATDVWMVYMDDLAVDFNSLEGAQAFVDQLKARIDAPHVWPVSTGRTSFTRPFPGGRSAYTRGARMSADLVD' A
#
# COMPACT_ATOMS: atom_id res chain seq x y z
N MET A 1 15.02 -11.94 -3.37
CA MET A 1 14.78 -10.51 -3.16
C MET A 1 16.08 -9.84 -2.81
N ILE A 2 16.52 -8.90 -3.66
CA ILE A 2 17.70 -8.07 -3.41
C ILE A 2 17.24 -6.81 -2.68
N ILE A 3 17.89 -6.49 -1.55
CA ILE A 3 17.59 -5.29 -0.76
C ILE A 3 18.83 -4.42 -0.69
N GLU A 4 18.72 -3.17 -1.13
CA GLU A 4 19.83 -2.21 -1.15
C GLU A 4 19.40 -0.87 -0.57
N ILE A 5 20.24 -0.27 0.29
CA ILE A 5 20.03 1.07 0.83
C ILE A 5 20.99 2.01 0.11
N THR A 6 20.46 3.06 -0.52
CA THR A 6 21.26 4.06 -1.24
C THR A 6 20.84 5.47 -0.82
N GLN A 7 21.82 6.33 -0.55
CA GLN A 7 21.57 7.75 -0.32
C GLN A 7 21.39 8.48 -1.65
N LYS A 8 20.29 9.20 -1.82
CA LYS A 8 20.08 10.08 -2.97
C LYS A 8 20.75 11.42 -2.70
N GLN A 9 21.96 11.59 -3.23
CA GLN A 9 22.83 12.75 -2.97
C GLN A 9 22.19 14.12 -3.26
N ALA A 10 21.17 14.16 -4.12
CA ALA A 10 20.48 15.41 -4.46
C ALA A 10 19.48 15.89 -3.40
N THR A 11 19.08 15.06 -2.44
CA THR A 11 17.92 15.36 -1.58
C THR A 11 18.11 14.97 -0.12
N ASP A 12 19.27 14.41 0.25
CA ASP A 12 19.54 13.83 1.58
C ASP A 12 18.54 12.74 2.02
N VAL A 13 17.79 12.21 1.05
CA VAL A 13 16.80 11.15 1.23
C VAL A 13 17.47 9.79 1.05
N TRP A 14 17.11 8.85 1.90
CA TRP A 14 17.55 7.46 1.83
C TRP A 14 16.52 6.63 1.08
N MET A 15 16.95 5.88 0.07
CA MET A 15 16.07 4.97 -0.66
C MET A 15 16.44 3.53 -0.34
N VAL A 16 15.42 2.74 -0.01
CA VAL A 16 15.51 1.28 0.08
C VAL A 16 14.93 0.71 -1.20
N TYR A 17 15.76 0.04 -1.98
CA TYR A 17 15.36 -0.70 -3.17
C TYR A 17 15.12 -2.16 -2.81
N MET A 18 14.02 -2.73 -3.30
CA MET A 18 13.56 -4.10 -3.09
C MET A 18 13.11 -4.67 -4.43
N ASP A 19 14.04 -5.27 -5.17
CA ASP A 19 13.83 -5.66 -6.58
C ASP A 19 13.24 -4.48 -7.41
N ASP A 20 11.96 -4.53 -7.82
CA ASP A 20 11.27 -3.48 -8.59
C ASP A 20 10.60 -2.38 -7.73
N LEU A 21 10.69 -2.47 -6.40
CA LEU A 21 10.08 -1.51 -5.47
C LEU A 21 11.13 -0.58 -4.86
N ALA A 22 10.76 0.68 -4.65
CA ALA A 22 11.60 1.66 -3.96
C ALA A 22 10.79 2.40 -2.89
N VAL A 23 11.36 2.58 -1.70
CA VAL A 23 10.75 3.31 -0.57
C VAL A 23 11.74 4.36 -0.07
N ASP A 24 11.27 5.58 0.10
CA ASP A 24 12.07 6.69 0.62
C ASP A 24 11.96 6.86 2.14
N PHE A 25 13.04 7.33 2.74
CA PHE A 25 13.17 7.61 4.16
C PHE A 25 13.95 8.91 4.37
N ASN A 26 13.55 9.68 5.37
CA ASN A 26 14.23 10.91 5.75
C ASN A 26 15.49 10.68 6.61
N SER A 27 15.81 9.43 6.94
CA SER A 27 16.96 9.09 7.79
C SER A 27 17.45 7.68 7.51
N LEU A 28 18.77 7.49 7.60
CA LEU A 28 19.40 6.17 7.45
C LEU A 28 18.88 5.17 8.50
N GLU A 29 18.73 5.61 9.75
CA GLU A 29 18.24 4.75 10.83
C GLU A 29 16.85 4.18 10.54
N GLY A 30 15.95 5.00 9.97
CA GLY A 30 14.61 4.55 9.56
C GLY A 30 14.65 3.55 8.40
N ALA A 31 15.50 3.81 7.40
CA ALA A 31 15.72 2.89 6.28
C ALA A 31 16.28 1.54 6.78
N GLN A 32 17.23 1.58 7.71
CA GLN A 32 17.86 0.40 8.29
C GLN A 32 16.85 -0.42 9.11
N ALA A 33 16.11 0.22 10.02
CA ALA A 33 15.08 -0.44 10.83
C ALA A 33 13.99 -1.10 9.96
N PHE A 34 13.61 -0.46 8.86
CA PHE A 34 12.70 -1.05 7.89
C PHE A 34 13.27 -2.32 7.24
N VAL A 35 14.54 -2.27 6.80
CA VAL A 35 15.21 -3.44 6.21
C VAL A 35 15.36 -4.57 7.21
N ASP A 36 15.74 -4.28 8.45
CA ASP A 36 15.84 -5.27 9.52
C ASP A 36 14.49 -5.94 9.80
N GLN A 37 13.41 -5.17 9.90
CA GLN A 37 12.06 -5.70 10.07
C GLN A 37 11.62 -6.54 8.86
N LEU A 38 11.93 -6.09 7.65
CA LEU A 38 11.58 -6.79 6.42
C LEU A 38 12.30 -8.13 6.33
N LYS A 39 13.60 -8.16 6.62
CA LYS A 39 14.39 -9.40 6.66
C LYS A 39 13.89 -10.34 7.74
N ALA A 40 13.58 -9.82 8.94
CA ALA A 40 13.00 -10.62 10.01
C ALA A 40 11.66 -11.22 9.61
N ARG A 41 10.83 -10.48 8.86
CA ARG A 41 9.59 -11.02 8.32
C ARG A 41 9.84 -12.12 7.30
N ILE A 42 10.75 -11.92 6.34
CA ILE A 42 11.04 -12.92 5.29
C ILE A 42 11.63 -14.21 5.86
N ASP A 43 12.49 -14.10 6.86
CA ASP A 43 13.12 -15.25 7.53
C ASP A 43 12.17 -15.93 8.53
N ALA A 44 11.17 -15.19 9.03
CA ALA A 44 10.24 -15.75 9.99
C ALA A 44 9.52 -16.98 9.41
N PRO A 45 9.35 -18.05 10.21
CA PRO A 45 8.59 -19.21 9.79
C PRO A 45 7.13 -18.82 9.54
N HIS A 46 6.77 -18.65 8.27
CA HIS A 46 5.41 -18.38 7.86
C HIS A 46 4.61 -19.68 7.85
N VAL A 47 3.72 -19.83 8.81
CA VAL A 47 2.69 -20.88 8.74
C VAL A 47 1.78 -20.52 7.58
N TRP A 48 1.84 -21.31 6.51
CA TRP A 48 0.86 -21.22 5.44
C TRP A 48 -0.51 -21.54 6.01
N PRO A 49 -1.55 -20.70 5.77
CA PRO A 49 -2.89 -21.04 6.18
C PRO A 49 -3.26 -22.36 5.51
N VAL A 50 -3.49 -23.38 6.33
CA VAL A 50 -3.93 -24.69 5.88
C VAL A 50 -5.19 -24.44 5.06
N SER A 51 -5.20 -24.91 3.81
CA SER A 51 -6.33 -24.78 2.90
C SER A 51 -7.48 -25.67 3.38
N THR A 52 -8.11 -25.32 4.50
CA THR A 52 -9.36 -25.93 4.93
C THR A 52 -10.44 -25.41 3.98
N GLY A 53 -10.52 -26.06 2.81
CA GLY A 53 -11.58 -25.96 1.80
C GLY A 53 -12.06 -24.55 1.51
N ARG A 54 -11.53 -23.94 0.44
CA ARG A 54 -12.17 -22.91 -0.42
C ARG A 54 -13.43 -22.25 0.17
N THR A 55 -13.30 -21.57 1.31
CA THR A 55 -14.29 -20.58 1.72
C THR A 55 -13.81 -19.32 1.04
N SER A 56 -14.27 -19.17 -0.21
CA SER A 56 -14.22 -17.92 -0.93
C SER A 56 -14.44 -16.80 0.08
N PHE A 57 -13.50 -15.85 0.17
CA PHE A 57 -13.73 -14.58 0.82
C PHE A 57 -14.80 -13.83 0.01
N THR A 58 -16.03 -14.34 0.04
CA THR A 58 -17.22 -13.62 -0.32
C THR A 58 -17.38 -12.63 0.82
N ARG A 59 -16.69 -11.49 0.70
CA ARG A 59 -17.07 -10.30 1.42
C ARG A 59 -18.57 -10.17 1.19
N PRO A 60 -19.42 -10.25 2.23
CA PRO A 60 -20.79 -9.79 2.07
C PRO A 60 -20.62 -8.34 1.65
N PHE A 61 -21.00 -8.02 0.42
CA PHE A 61 -21.29 -6.65 0.05
C PHE A 61 -22.69 -6.38 0.61
N PRO A 62 -22.89 -5.77 1.80
CA PRO A 62 -24.12 -5.07 2.04
C PRO A 62 -24.08 -3.84 1.13
N GLY A 63 -25.11 -3.74 0.28
CA GLY A 63 -25.26 -2.65 -0.67
C GLY A 63 -25.01 -1.29 -0.03
N GLY A 64 -24.10 -0.53 -0.62
CA GLY A 64 -23.75 0.82 -0.23
C GLY A 64 -23.38 1.60 -1.47
N ARG A 65 -24.41 1.84 -2.28
CA ARG A 65 -24.44 2.57 -3.55
C ARG A 65 -23.48 3.77 -3.55
N SER A 66 -22.55 3.74 -4.50
CA SER A 66 -21.71 4.88 -4.89
C SER A 66 -22.59 6.11 -5.15
N ALA A 67 -22.38 7.16 -4.36
CA ALA A 67 -22.90 8.49 -4.64
C ALA A 67 -21.88 9.54 -4.19
N TYR A 68 -20.72 9.58 -4.86
CA TYR A 68 -20.01 10.86 -5.00
C TYR A 68 -20.49 11.50 -6.31
N THR A 69 -21.59 12.24 -6.23
CA THR A 69 -22.04 13.10 -7.33
C THR A 69 -21.03 14.24 -7.51
N ARG A 70 -20.11 14.06 -8.46
CA ARG A 70 -19.26 15.11 -9.00
C ARG A 70 -20.03 15.84 -10.12
N GLY A 71 -20.62 16.98 -9.76
CA GLY A 71 -20.77 18.21 -10.55
C GLY A 71 -21.35 18.18 -11.96
N ALA A 72 -22.51 18.84 -12.14
CA ALA A 72 -22.83 19.79 -13.23
C ALA A 72 -24.24 20.36 -12.94
N ARG A 73 -24.34 21.60 -12.43
CA ARG A 73 -24.67 22.83 -13.17
C ARG A 73 -26.09 22.87 -13.78
N MET A 74 -26.92 23.76 -13.23
CA MET A 74 -27.86 24.70 -13.89
C MET A 74 -28.98 24.07 -14.76
N SER A 75 -30.26 24.34 -14.56
CA SER A 75 -30.88 25.67 -14.64
C SER A 75 -32.32 25.67 -14.08
N ALA A 76 -32.80 26.88 -13.80
CA ALA A 76 -34.21 27.30 -13.65
C ALA A 76 -35.15 26.64 -14.69
N ASP A 77 -36.46 26.54 -14.52
CA ASP A 77 -37.41 27.55 -14.04
C ASP A 77 -38.78 26.88 -13.73
N LEU A 78 -39.64 27.67 -13.09
CA LEU A 78 -40.97 27.40 -12.58
C LEU A 78 -42.02 27.50 -13.73
N VAL A 79 -43.22 26.92 -13.52
CA VAL A 79 -44.51 27.08 -14.25
C VAL A 79 -44.62 26.46 -15.66
N ASP A 80 -45.74 25.86 -16.09
CA ASP A 80 -47.14 25.77 -15.60
C ASP A 80 -47.64 24.32 -15.72
#